data_AF-A0ABD2PR39-F1
#
_entry.id   AF-A0ABD2PR39-F1
#
_cell.length_a   1.000
_cell.length_b   1.000
_cell.length_c   1.000
_cell.angle_alpha   90.00
_cell.angle_beta   90.00
_cell.angle_gamma   90.00
#
_symmetry.space_group_name_H-M   'P 1'
#
loop_
_entity.id
_entity.type
_entity.pdbx_description
1 polymer ?
#
loop_
_entity_poly.entity_id
_entity_poly.type
_entity_poly.pdbx_seq_one_letter_code
_entity_poly.pdbx_strand_id
1 'polypeptide(L)'
;VCATLGTTGICSFDHLDEICQVCSDYSNIWLHVDAAYAGSAFICPEYREKWFHSRQKIDSFVFNPSKWLMAGFDCTAFWVADATALHNTFNVNPLYLRHSMSSKAVDFMHWQIPLSRRFRALKLWFVLRYYGVRGLQNHIRKGVQLAEHFASLVQSDSRFELTAPQALGLVAFRLKGPDEINETLLNQINGQGLIHMVPAKFRDRYTLRFVITSPKTTFKNVEHDWKIIQGWAKILMSKIKALIPSQPSLKGAMSDIVEDREDAFYPSSPYHKRVLFKLTRFQSPFELHSLLMSNVTSKESMSKIVNGSFSATIDNEHAIDKFVVQLTRTVNLQKQQQSISNRLHLSNTTLDKQRLKADSFRSARLNSLDSKIDSIIKFVEEEIPDDSEPDN
;
A
#
# COMPACT_ATOMS: atom_id res chain seq x y z
N VAL A 1 6.41 21.10 -9.57
CA VAL A 1 7.03 20.49 -8.38
C VAL A 1 6.27 19.21 -8.03
N CYS A 2 6.98 18.16 -7.60
CA CYS A 2 6.38 16.95 -7.05
C CYS A 2 6.80 16.84 -5.58
N ALA A 3 5.89 17.09 -4.65
CA ALA A 3 6.12 16.89 -3.23
C ALA A 3 5.71 15.46 -2.84
N THR A 4 6.58 14.75 -2.15
CA THR A 4 6.38 13.35 -1.77
C THR A 4 6.06 13.24 -0.29
N LEU A 5 4.92 12.62 0.03
CA LEU A 5 4.51 12.27 1.39
C LEU A 5 4.63 10.76 1.56
N GLY A 6 5.68 10.32 2.25
CA GLY A 6 6.02 8.91 2.40
C GLY A 6 6.87 8.39 1.23
N THR A 7 8.12 8.86 1.14
CA THR A 7 9.08 8.42 0.11
C THR A 7 9.35 6.92 0.15
N THR A 8 9.68 6.34 -0.99
CA THR A 8 9.88 4.89 -1.10
C THR A 8 10.99 4.37 -0.20
N GLY A 9 12.14 5.06 -0.15
CA GLY A 9 13.32 4.57 0.58
C GLY A 9 13.05 4.41 2.08
N ILE A 10 12.76 5.51 2.74
CA ILE A 10 12.69 5.59 4.21
C ILE A 10 11.37 6.17 4.74
N CYS A 11 10.34 6.32 3.90
CA CYS A 11 9.05 6.92 4.29
C CYS A 11 9.20 8.36 4.84
N SER A 12 10.08 9.16 4.24
CA SER A 12 10.21 10.59 4.58
C SER A 12 9.06 11.41 4.01
N PHE A 13 8.82 12.59 4.57
CA PHE A 13 7.77 13.52 4.16
C PHE A 13 8.43 14.85 3.82
N ASP A 14 8.14 15.37 2.64
CA ASP A 14 8.53 16.74 2.30
C ASP A 14 7.73 17.73 3.17
N HIS A 15 8.32 18.89 3.48
CA HIS A 15 7.65 19.97 4.19
C HIS A 15 6.64 20.65 3.27
N LEU A 16 5.43 20.07 3.20
CA LEU A 16 4.41 20.49 2.27
C LEU A 16 4.00 21.96 2.47
N ASP A 17 4.03 22.48 3.69
CA ASP A 17 3.62 23.86 3.97
C ASP A 17 4.58 24.87 3.33
N GLU A 18 5.89 24.63 3.47
CA GLU A 18 6.94 25.45 2.84
C GLU A 18 6.85 25.36 1.32
N ILE A 19 6.64 24.15 0.78
CA ILE A 19 6.48 23.94 -0.67
C ILE A 19 5.22 24.64 -1.19
N CYS A 20 4.10 24.55 -0.47
CA CYS A 20 2.85 25.23 -0.82
C CYS A 20 3.03 26.73 -0.85
N GLN A 21 3.74 27.31 0.14
CA GLN A 21 4.03 28.73 0.20
C GLN A 21 4.82 29.18 -1.04
N VAL A 22 5.93 28.50 -1.34
CA VAL A 22 6.74 28.81 -2.52
C VAL A 22 5.93 28.64 -3.81
N CYS A 23 5.18 27.55 -3.97
CA CYS A 23 4.36 27.34 -5.17
C CYS A 23 3.19 28.33 -5.30
N SER A 24 2.79 28.98 -4.21
CA SER A 24 1.78 30.05 -4.25
C SER A 24 2.34 31.35 -4.80
N ASP A 25 3.63 31.62 -4.58
CA ASP A 25 4.32 32.81 -5.07
C ASP A 25 4.57 32.76 -6.60
N TYR A 26 4.55 31.56 -7.21
CA TYR A 26 4.80 31.35 -8.64
C TYR A 26 3.62 30.70 -9.34
N SER A 27 2.84 31.48 -10.10
CA SER A 27 1.61 31.03 -10.76
C SER A 27 1.80 29.97 -11.87
N ASN A 28 3.03 29.81 -12.37
CA ASN A 28 3.37 28.89 -13.45
C ASN A 28 3.89 27.52 -12.96
N ILE A 29 3.93 27.28 -11.65
CA ILE A 29 4.35 26.00 -11.08
C ILE A 29 3.12 25.17 -10.74
N TRP A 30 3.04 23.97 -11.33
CA TRP A 30 2.09 22.94 -10.91
C TRP A 30 2.64 22.18 -9.71
N LEU A 31 1.94 22.19 -8.57
CA LEU A 31 2.26 21.36 -7.41
C LEU A 31 1.46 20.05 -7.45
N HIS A 32 2.17 18.96 -7.68
CA HIS A 32 1.67 17.60 -7.52
C HIS A 32 2.12 17.02 -6.17
N VAL A 33 1.20 16.40 -5.44
CA VAL A 33 1.52 15.64 -4.22
C VAL A 33 1.44 14.15 -4.51
N ASP A 34 2.59 13.47 -4.43
CA ASP A 34 2.68 12.01 -4.43
C ASP A 34 2.61 11.48 -2.99
N ALA A 35 1.46 10.90 -2.65
CA ALA A 35 1.25 10.20 -1.39
C ALA A 35 0.97 8.71 -1.62
N ALA A 36 1.60 8.09 -2.62
CA ALA A 36 1.28 6.72 -3.07
C ALA A 36 1.08 5.73 -1.91
N TYR A 37 2.00 5.70 -0.94
CA TYR A 37 1.89 4.85 0.25
C TYR A 37 1.18 5.54 1.41
N ALA A 38 1.67 6.71 1.84
CA ALA A 38 1.20 7.38 3.06
C ALA A 38 -0.22 7.96 2.95
N GLY A 39 -0.72 8.19 1.73
CA GLY A 39 -2.04 8.79 1.51
C GLY A 39 -3.19 7.98 2.12
N SER A 40 -3.06 6.65 2.20
CA SER A 40 -4.02 5.80 2.91
C SER A 40 -4.07 6.11 4.41
N ALA A 41 -2.97 6.54 5.02
CA ALA A 41 -2.93 6.89 6.44
C ALA A 41 -3.67 8.19 6.74
N PHE A 42 -3.86 9.07 5.76
CA PHE A 42 -4.56 10.33 5.95
C PHE A 42 -6.07 10.17 6.13
N ILE A 43 -6.62 8.94 6.14
CA ILE A 43 -7.97 8.70 6.66
C ILE A 43 -8.01 8.86 8.19
N CYS A 44 -6.88 8.70 8.88
CA CYS A 44 -6.73 8.94 10.31
C CYS A 44 -6.39 10.42 10.55
N PRO A 45 -7.17 11.15 11.37
CA PRO A 45 -6.93 12.58 11.63
C PRO A 45 -5.52 12.89 12.11
N GLU A 46 -4.97 12.08 13.02
CA GLU A 46 -3.65 12.31 13.63
C GLU A 46 -2.49 12.29 12.61
N TYR A 47 -2.58 11.48 11.56
CA TYR A 47 -1.56 11.45 10.49
C TYR A 47 -1.79 12.56 9.46
N ARG A 48 -3.06 12.93 9.23
CA ARG A 48 -3.43 14.02 8.33
C ARG A 48 -2.97 15.37 8.90
N GLU A 49 -3.22 15.62 10.17
CA GLU A 49 -2.81 16.86 10.85
C GLU A 49 -1.29 16.99 10.89
N LYS A 50 -0.58 15.88 11.13
CA LYS A 50 0.88 15.86 11.20
C LYS A 50 1.56 16.17 9.86
N TRP A 51 1.05 15.66 8.75
CA TRP A 51 1.79 15.68 7.47
C TRP A 51 1.03 16.25 6.26
N PHE A 52 -0.26 16.56 6.40
CA PHE A 52 -1.11 16.99 5.28
C PHE A 52 -2.12 18.07 5.70
N HIS A 53 -1.72 19.00 6.57
CA HIS A 53 -2.61 20.04 7.06
C HIS A 53 -2.73 21.22 6.10
N SER A 54 -1.62 21.74 5.53
CA SER A 54 -1.69 22.76 4.47
C SER A 54 -2.10 22.16 3.14
N ARG A 55 -3.18 22.73 2.58
CA ARG A 55 -3.84 22.27 1.35
C ARG A 55 -4.20 23.42 0.42
N GLN A 56 -3.70 24.63 0.69
CA GLN A 56 -4.15 25.86 0.04
C GLN A 56 -3.73 25.95 -1.44
N LYS A 57 -2.57 25.37 -1.80
CA LYS A 57 -2.04 25.37 -3.17
C LYS A 57 -1.55 23.98 -3.58
N ILE A 58 -2.49 23.06 -3.82
CA ILE A 58 -2.20 21.73 -4.37
C ILE A 58 -3.01 21.57 -5.66
N ASP A 59 -2.34 21.44 -6.80
CA ASP A 59 -3.00 21.33 -8.10
C ASP A 59 -3.42 19.89 -8.40
N SER A 60 -2.66 18.90 -7.90
CA SER A 60 -3.07 17.49 -7.94
C SER A 60 -2.52 16.65 -6.80
N PHE A 61 -3.26 15.61 -6.43
CA PHE A 61 -2.93 14.68 -5.34
C PHE A 61 -3.16 13.24 -5.79
N VAL A 62 -2.22 12.35 -5.48
CA VAL A 62 -2.36 10.92 -5.78
C VAL A 62 -2.04 10.07 -4.56
N PHE A 63 -2.82 9.00 -4.38
CA PHE A 63 -2.39 7.88 -3.53
C PHE A 63 -2.90 6.55 -4.09
N ASN A 64 -2.35 5.45 -3.58
CA ASN A 64 -2.73 4.11 -4.03
C ASN A 64 -3.53 3.38 -2.94
N PRO A 65 -4.86 3.32 -3.04
CA PRO A 65 -5.66 2.36 -2.28
C PRO A 65 -5.12 0.93 -2.39
N SER A 66 -4.49 0.59 -3.52
CA SER A 66 -3.88 -0.73 -3.72
C SER A 66 -2.57 -0.99 -2.98
N LYS A 67 -2.03 0.01 -2.26
CA LYS A 67 -0.87 -0.20 -1.38
C LYS A 67 -1.31 -0.58 0.02
N TRP A 68 -2.06 0.31 0.69
CA TRP A 68 -2.30 0.16 2.13
C TRP A 68 -3.77 0.35 2.55
N LEU A 69 -4.69 0.52 1.59
CA LEU A 69 -6.13 0.65 1.85
C LEU A 69 -6.90 -0.64 1.50
N MET A 70 -6.22 -1.78 1.45
CA MET A 70 -6.82 -3.11 1.19
C MET A 70 -7.55 -3.29 -0.15
N ALA A 71 -7.42 -2.35 -1.10
CA ALA A 71 -7.92 -2.57 -2.45
C ALA A 71 -6.96 -3.48 -3.25
N GLY A 72 -7.48 -4.44 -4.01
CA GLY A 72 -6.63 -5.24 -4.90
C GLY A 72 -6.01 -4.38 -6.02
N PHE A 73 -4.78 -4.69 -6.44
CA PHE A 73 -4.13 -4.05 -7.59
C PHE A 73 -4.94 -4.28 -8.89
N ASP A 74 -5.04 -3.34 -9.83
CA ASP A 74 -4.58 -1.94 -9.84
C ASP A 74 -5.61 -0.98 -9.20
N CYS A 75 -5.21 -0.12 -8.27
CA CYS A 75 -6.12 0.91 -7.73
C CYS A 75 -5.33 2.13 -7.25
N THR A 76 -5.28 3.15 -8.11
CA THR A 76 -4.71 4.46 -7.84
C THR A 76 -5.82 5.48 -7.90
N ALA A 77 -5.88 6.35 -6.90
CA ALA A 77 -6.87 7.41 -6.83
C ALA A 77 -6.16 8.75 -6.98
N PHE A 78 -6.59 9.51 -8.00
CA PHE A 78 -5.96 10.74 -8.46
C PHE A 78 -6.99 11.86 -8.46
N TRP A 79 -6.67 12.94 -7.77
CA TRP A 79 -7.47 14.15 -7.69
C TRP A 79 -6.71 15.30 -8.33
N VAL A 80 -7.45 16.17 -9.01
CA VAL A 80 -6.97 17.44 -9.55
C VAL A 80 -7.88 18.55 -9.07
N ALA A 81 -7.31 19.71 -8.79
CA ALA A 81 -8.07 20.90 -8.42
C ALA A 81 -8.87 21.46 -9.61
N ASP A 82 -8.27 21.43 -10.82
CA ASP A 82 -8.92 21.79 -12.08
C ASP A 82 -8.90 20.61 -13.07
N ALA A 83 -10.07 20.01 -13.28
CA ALA A 83 -10.25 18.93 -14.24
C ALA A 83 -10.14 19.39 -15.70
N THR A 84 -10.31 20.69 -15.97
CA THR A 84 -10.17 21.29 -17.31
C THR A 84 -8.74 21.14 -17.82
N ALA A 85 -7.75 21.24 -16.93
CA ALA A 85 -6.35 21.01 -17.26
C ALA A 85 -6.11 19.59 -17.83
N LEU A 86 -6.68 18.56 -17.20
CA LEU A 86 -6.60 17.19 -17.71
C LEU A 86 -7.36 17.05 -19.04
N HIS A 87 -8.58 17.60 -19.09
CA HIS A 87 -9.40 17.54 -20.29
C HIS A 87 -8.67 18.15 -21.49
N ASN A 88 -8.16 19.38 -21.38
CA ASN A 88 -7.41 20.05 -22.45
C ASN A 88 -6.16 19.28 -22.89
N THR A 89 -5.53 18.54 -21.98
CA THR A 89 -4.33 17.74 -22.28
C THR A 89 -4.65 16.50 -23.11
N PHE A 90 -5.76 15.82 -22.83
CA PHE A 90 -6.09 14.52 -23.43
C PHE A 90 -7.33 14.53 -24.35
N ASN A 91 -7.89 15.71 -24.66
CA ASN A 91 -9.12 15.79 -25.43
C ASN A 91 -8.93 15.28 -26.87
N VAL A 92 -9.75 14.32 -27.25
CA VAL A 92 -9.95 13.87 -28.63
C VAL A 92 -11.45 13.71 -28.87
N ASN A 93 -11.96 14.21 -30.00
CA ASN A 93 -13.41 14.27 -30.24
C ASN A 93 -13.86 13.65 -31.58
N PRO A 94 -13.51 12.37 -31.87
CA PRO A 94 -13.99 11.68 -33.05
C PRO A 94 -15.51 11.43 -32.96
N LEU A 95 -16.19 11.46 -34.11
CA LEU A 95 -17.66 11.36 -34.19
C LEU A 95 -18.21 10.09 -33.51
N TYR A 96 -17.49 8.96 -33.61
CA TYR A 96 -17.93 7.67 -33.06
C TYR A 96 -17.82 7.56 -31.53
N LEU A 97 -17.22 8.53 -30.85
CA LEU A 97 -17.22 8.61 -29.38
C LEU A 97 -18.24 9.62 -28.83
N ARG A 98 -18.92 10.38 -29.71
CA ARG A 98 -19.90 11.37 -29.28
C ARG A 98 -21.20 10.70 -28.86
N HIS A 99 -21.85 11.30 -27.87
CA HIS A 99 -23.18 10.90 -27.42
C HIS A 99 -24.01 12.15 -27.07
N SER A 100 -25.32 11.97 -26.90
CA SER A 100 -26.26 13.07 -26.64
C SER A 100 -25.98 13.87 -25.35
N MET A 101 -25.12 13.35 -24.48
CA MET A 101 -24.80 13.92 -23.16
C MET A 101 -23.35 14.43 -23.05
N SER A 102 -22.57 14.48 -24.13
CA SER A 102 -21.14 14.84 -24.07
C SER A 102 -20.87 16.25 -23.52
N SER A 103 -21.87 17.13 -23.49
CA SER A 103 -21.76 18.47 -22.87
C SER A 103 -22.15 18.52 -21.38
N LYS A 104 -22.67 17.41 -20.83
CA LYS A 104 -23.22 17.36 -19.46
C LYS A 104 -22.64 16.24 -18.61
N ALA A 105 -22.25 15.13 -19.21
CA ALA A 105 -21.67 14.00 -18.51
C ALA A 105 -20.14 14.12 -18.44
N VAL A 106 -19.55 13.47 -17.44
CA VAL A 106 -18.09 13.39 -17.31
C VAL A 106 -17.57 12.19 -18.11
N ASP A 107 -16.82 12.48 -19.16
CA ASP A 107 -16.14 11.47 -19.96
C ASP A 107 -14.70 11.26 -19.44
N PHE A 108 -14.54 10.26 -18.57
CA PHE A 108 -13.24 9.95 -17.96
C PHE A 108 -12.13 9.65 -18.97
N MET A 109 -12.44 9.35 -20.24
CA MET A 109 -11.41 9.18 -21.29
C MET A 109 -10.53 10.42 -21.46
N HIS A 110 -11.05 11.60 -21.13
CA HIS A 110 -10.30 12.85 -21.19
C HIS A 110 -9.43 13.10 -19.94
N TRP A 111 -9.45 12.22 -18.95
CA TRP A 111 -8.70 12.36 -17.70
C TRP A 111 -7.63 11.28 -17.52
N GLN A 112 -7.33 10.53 -18.58
CA GLN A 112 -6.35 9.45 -18.58
C GLN A 112 -5.75 9.28 -19.97
N ILE A 113 -4.60 8.61 -20.06
CA ILE A 113 -3.90 8.35 -21.31
C ILE A 113 -4.69 7.42 -22.26
N PRO A 114 -5.17 6.23 -21.83
CA PRO A 114 -5.88 5.32 -22.74
C PRO A 114 -7.37 5.67 -22.85
N LEU A 115 -8.00 5.28 -23.96
CA LEU A 115 -9.46 5.38 -24.12
C LEU A 115 -10.21 4.41 -23.19
N SER A 116 -9.91 3.11 -23.31
CA SER A 116 -10.63 2.06 -22.58
C SER A 116 -10.30 2.06 -21.10
N ARG A 117 -11.32 1.84 -20.25
CA ARG A 117 -11.15 1.68 -18.80
C ARG A 117 -12.06 0.61 -18.22
N ARG A 118 -11.56 -0.08 -17.19
CA ARG A 118 -12.30 -1.07 -16.40
C ARG A 118 -13.14 -0.38 -15.32
N PHE A 119 -14.11 -1.10 -14.76
CA PHE A 119 -14.93 -0.62 -13.63
C PHE A 119 -14.20 -0.73 -12.28
N ARG A 120 -13.06 -0.04 -12.14
CA ARG A 120 -12.19 -0.11 -10.94
C ARG A 120 -12.86 0.41 -9.66
N ALA A 121 -13.83 1.31 -9.78
CA ALA A 121 -14.53 1.88 -8.65
C ALA A 121 -15.29 0.83 -7.83
N LEU A 122 -15.76 -0.26 -8.47
CA LEU A 122 -16.57 -1.28 -7.79
C LEU A 122 -15.81 -1.97 -6.65
N LYS A 123 -14.55 -2.37 -6.86
CA LYS A 123 -13.74 -2.99 -5.79
C LYS A 123 -13.42 -2.03 -4.66
N LEU A 124 -13.14 -0.76 -4.97
CA LEU A 124 -12.88 0.25 -3.93
C LEU A 124 -14.15 0.52 -3.13
N TRP A 125 -15.29 0.61 -3.80
CA TRP A 125 -16.59 0.77 -3.17
C TRP A 125 -16.90 -0.38 -2.19
N PHE A 126 -16.64 -1.64 -2.59
CA PHE A 126 -16.77 -2.78 -1.67
C PHE A 126 -15.87 -2.67 -0.44
N VAL A 127 -14.61 -2.30 -0.60
CA VAL A 127 -13.68 -2.11 0.53
C VAL A 127 -14.20 -1.04 1.50
N LEU A 128 -14.61 0.12 0.97
CA LEU A 128 -15.11 1.22 1.80
C LEU A 128 -16.39 0.83 2.56
N ARG A 129 -17.30 0.11 1.89
CA ARG A 129 -18.57 -0.36 2.45
C ARG A 129 -18.38 -1.47 3.48
N TYR A 130 -17.51 -2.45 3.20
CA TYR A 130 -17.32 -3.64 4.03
C TYR A 130 -16.57 -3.33 5.32
N TYR A 131 -15.46 -2.59 5.23
CA TYR A 131 -14.67 -2.26 6.42
C TYR A 131 -15.17 -1.02 7.15
N GLY A 132 -15.81 -0.09 6.43
CA GLY A 132 -16.16 1.22 6.95
C GLY A 132 -14.93 2.07 7.29
N VAL A 133 -15.17 3.35 7.60
CA VAL A 133 -14.09 4.30 7.93
C VAL A 133 -13.33 3.85 9.20
N ARG A 134 -14.05 3.44 10.24
CA ARG A 134 -13.43 3.01 11.52
C ARG A 134 -12.56 1.76 11.35
N GLY A 135 -13.04 0.75 10.60
CA GLY A 135 -12.26 -0.46 10.34
C GLY A 135 -10.98 -0.18 9.56
N LEU A 136 -11.04 0.69 8.56
CA LEU A 136 -9.87 1.13 7.79
C LEU A 136 -8.88 1.93 8.66
N GLN A 137 -9.37 2.86 9.48
CA GLN A 137 -8.52 3.61 10.41
C GLN A 137 -7.81 2.68 11.41
N ASN A 138 -8.53 1.70 11.97
CA ASN A 138 -7.96 0.72 12.89
C ASN A 138 -6.91 -0.16 12.19
N HIS A 139 -7.13 -0.54 10.93
CA HIS A 139 -6.13 -1.25 10.12
C HIS A 139 -4.83 -0.46 9.99
N ILE A 140 -4.90 0.83 9.64
CA ILE A 140 -3.73 1.70 9.54
C ILE A 140 -3.02 1.80 10.90
N ARG A 141 -3.75 2.14 11.97
CA ARG A 141 -3.18 2.29 13.33
C ARG A 141 -2.48 1.03 13.81
N LYS A 142 -3.09 -0.14 13.63
CA LYS A 142 -2.47 -1.43 13.95
C LYS A 142 -1.17 -1.62 13.16
N GLY A 143 -1.15 -1.28 11.87
CA GLY A 143 0.06 -1.35 11.05
C GLY A 143 1.19 -0.47 11.57
N VAL A 144 0.86 0.75 12.02
CA VAL A 144 1.84 1.67 12.63
C VAL A 144 2.35 1.13 13.97
N GLN A 145 1.47 0.65 14.86
CA GLN A 145 1.86 0.07 16.15
C GLN A 145 2.79 -1.15 16.01
N LEU A 146 2.57 -1.99 15.01
CA LEU A 146 3.45 -3.13 14.71
C LEU A 146 4.84 -2.67 14.24
N ALA A 147 4.91 -1.59 13.46
CA ALA A 147 6.17 -1.01 13.01
C ALA A 147 6.92 -0.31 14.15
N GLU A 148 6.20 0.40 15.03
CA GLU A 148 6.76 0.98 16.27
C GLU A 148 7.36 -0.11 17.17
N HIS A 149 6.67 -1.24 17.32
CA HIS A 149 7.21 -2.40 18.05
C HIS A 149 8.47 -2.97 17.40
N PHE A 150 8.47 -3.14 16.08
CA PHE A 150 9.67 -3.59 15.38
C PHE A 150 10.83 -2.59 15.57
N ALA A 151 10.57 -1.29 15.49
CA ALA A 151 11.59 -0.26 15.68
C ALA A 151 12.19 -0.30 17.09
N SER A 152 11.38 -0.53 18.13
CA SER A 152 11.87 -0.67 19.51
C SER A 152 12.75 -1.92 19.69
N LEU A 153 12.37 -3.04 19.06
CA LEU A 153 13.18 -4.26 19.03
C LEU A 153 14.54 -4.01 18.37
N VAL A 154 14.58 -3.29 17.25
CA VAL A 154 15.83 -2.90 16.58
C VAL A 154 16.69 -2.04 17.50
N GLN A 155 16.12 -1.01 18.13
CA GLN A 155 16.84 -0.10 19.02
C GLN A 155 17.38 -0.80 20.27
N SER A 156 16.71 -1.85 20.75
CA SER A 156 17.15 -2.63 21.91
C SER A 156 18.40 -3.49 21.64
N ASP A 157 18.75 -3.72 20.37
CA ASP A 157 19.90 -4.52 19.97
C ASP A 157 21.05 -3.61 19.50
N SER A 158 22.09 -3.49 20.32
CA SER A 158 23.22 -2.58 20.10
C SER A 158 24.01 -2.79 18.80
N ARG A 159 23.82 -3.96 18.15
CA ARG A 159 24.42 -4.31 16.86
C ARG A 159 23.76 -3.56 15.69
N PHE A 160 22.52 -3.13 15.87
CA PHE A 160 21.73 -2.46 14.86
C PHE A 160 21.56 -0.98 15.15
N GLU A 161 21.11 -0.25 14.13
CA GLU A 161 20.72 1.15 14.21
C GLU A 161 19.54 1.42 13.28
N LEU A 162 18.69 2.36 13.66
CA LEU A 162 17.71 2.93 12.73
C LEU A 162 18.42 3.93 11.83
N THR A 163 18.18 3.83 10.53
CA THR A 163 18.77 4.74 9.53
C THR A 163 17.98 6.05 9.38
N ALA A 164 16.71 6.03 9.77
CA ALA A 164 15.80 7.16 9.81
C ALA A 164 14.77 6.94 10.93
N PRO A 165 14.14 8.02 11.44
CA PRO A 165 12.99 7.88 12.34
C PRO A 165 11.91 7.01 11.69
N GLN A 166 11.33 6.09 12.47
CA GLN A 166 10.22 5.27 11.97
C GLN A 166 9.03 6.17 11.64
N ALA A 167 8.43 5.93 10.48
CA ALA A 167 7.24 6.63 10.04
C ALA A 167 6.25 5.64 9.42
N LEU A 168 5.03 5.67 9.94
CA LEU A 168 3.94 4.78 9.51
C LEU A 168 4.34 3.29 9.61
N GLY A 169 3.99 2.46 8.62
CA GLY A 169 4.28 1.02 8.66
C GLY A 169 5.68 0.62 8.20
N LEU A 170 6.64 1.54 8.05
CA LEU A 170 7.99 1.26 7.53
C LEU A 170 9.06 1.57 8.58
N VAL A 171 9.96 0.60 8.78
CA VAL A 171 11.18 0.74 9.58
C VAL A 171 12.40 0.55 8.69
N ALA A 172 13.25 1.57 8.66
CA ALA A 172 14.50 1.58 7.90
C ALA A 172 15.68 1.40 8.86
N PHE A 173 16.42 0.31 8.75
CA PHE A 173 17.43 -0.07 9.72
C PHE A 173 18.62 -0.76 9.07
N ARG A 174 19.71 -0.90 9.82
CA ARG A 174 20.91 -1.63 9.38
C ARG A 174 21.69 -2.18 10.57
N LEU A 175 22.54 -3.17 10.31
CA LEU A 175 23.67 -3.48 11.17
C LEU A 175 24.70 -2.35 11.10
N LYS A 176 25.26 -2.00 12.26
CA LYS A 176 26.40 -1.08 12.33
C LYS A 176 27.60 -1.67 11.61
N GLY A 177 28.36 -0.81 10.92
CA GLY A 177 29.53 -1.19 10.13
C GLY A 177 29.36 -1.04 8.62
N PRO A 178 30.17 -1.76 7.82
CA PRO A 178 30.16 -1.69 6.35
C PRO A 178 28.84 -2.12 5.70
N ASP A 179 28.57 -1.61 4.51
CA ASP A 179 27.33 -1.87 3.76
C ASP A 179 27.24 -3.31 3.26
N GLU A 180 28.37 -3.93 2.97
CA GLU A 180 28.41 -5.28 2.43
C GLU A 180 27.99 -6.34 3.47
N ILE A 181 28.14 -6.05 4.76
CA ILE A 181 27.58 -6.88 5.84
C ILE A 181 26.05 -6.86 5.77
N ASN A 182 25.47 -5.69 5.49
CA ASN A 182 24.03 -5.51 5.38
C ASN A 182 23.46 -6.15 4.11
N GLU A 183 24.17 -6.04 2.99
CA GLU A 183 23.83 -6.74 1.75
C GLU A 183 23.88 -8.26 1.95
N THR A 184 24.94 -8.76 2.59
CA THR A 184 25.06 -10.20 2.91
C THR A 184 23.94 -10.64 3.85
N LEU A 185 23.66 -9.88 4.91
CA LEU A 185 22.57 -10.17 5.83
C LEU A 185 21.23 -10.29 5.09
N LEU A 186 20.91 -9.32 4.24
CA LEU A 186 19.66 -9.33 3.48
C LEU A 186 19.56 -10.54 2.55
N ASN A 187 20.65 -10.87 1.85
CA ASN A 187 20.70 -12.03 0.97
C ASN A 187 20.49 -13.34 1.73
N GLN A 188 21.06 -13.50 2.93
CA GLN A 188 20.85 -14.70 3.76
C GLN A 188 19.40 -14.79 4.24
N ILE A 189 18.83 -13.67 4.69
CA ILE A 189 17.44 -13.60 5.14
C ILE A 189 16.48 -13.99 4.00
N ASN A 190 16.61 -13.34 2.85
CA ASN A 190 15.74 -13.59 1.69
C ASN A 190 15.96 -15.00 1.11
N GLY A 191 17.21 -15.49 1.11
CA GLY A 191 17.55 -16.83 0.62
C GLY A 191 16.91 -17.96 1.44
N GLN A 192 16.54 -17.70 2.70
CA GLN A 192 15.80 -18.65 3.52
C GLN A 192 14.31 -18.77 3.14
N GLY A 193 13.76 -17.75 2.48
CA GLY A 193 12.35 -17.73 2.05
C GLY A 193 11.31 -17.61 3.17
N LEU A 194 11.72 -17.37 4.43
CA LEU A 194 10.80 -17.21 5.56
C LEU A 194 10.27 -15.79 5.70
N ILE A 195 11.09 -14.79 5.39
CA ILE A 195 10.70 -13.39 5.36
C ILE A 195 11.31 -12.77 4.10
N HIS A 196 10.62 -11.76 3.55
CA HIS A 196 11.11 -11.03 2.40
C HIS A 196 11.26 -9.55 2.74
N MET A 197 12.45 -9.03 2.53
CA MET A 197 12.78 -7.62 2.68
C MET A 197 13.52 -7.12 1.45
N VAL A 198 13.49 -5.81 1.23
CA VAL A 198 14.22 -5.17 0.13
C VAL A 198 15.10 -4.05 0.67
N PRO A 199 16.22 -3.74 0.00
CA PRO A 199 17.09 -2.67 0.45
C PRO A 199 16.64 -1.31 -0.09
N ALA A 200 17.21 -0.26 0.46
CA ALA A 200 17.34 1.06 -0.14
C ALA A 200 18.73 1.63 0.16
N LYS A 201 19.00 2.80 -0.43
CA LYS A 201 20.20 3.58 -0.16
C LYS A 201 19.78 4.93 0.42
N PHE A 202 20.24 5.25 1.63
CA PHE A 202 19.95 6.53 2.30
C PHE A 202 21.26 7.15 2.78
N ARG A 203 21.54 8.40 2.38
CA ARG A 203 22.83 9.10 2.63
C ARG A 203 24.04 8.22 2.29
N ASP A 204 23.97 7.62 1.12
CA ASP A 204 24.93 6.65 0.61
C ASP A 204 25.13 5.35 1.41
N ARG A 205 24.27 5.05 2.38
CA ARG A 205 24.33 3.81 3.19
C ARG A 205 23.27 2.80 2.77
N TYR A 206 23.70 1.55 2.63
CA TYR A 206 22.83 0.40 2.44
C TYR A 206 21.93 0.19 3.66
N THR A 207 20.62 0.20 3.40
CA THR A 207 19.57 0.25 4.40
C THR A 207 18.57 -0.87 4.15
N LEU A 208 18.26 -1.67 5.16
CA LEU A 208 17.21 -2.68 5.09
C LEU A 208 15.85 -2.04 5.39
N ARG A 209 14.81 -2.45 4.67
CA ARG A 209 13.44 -1.96 4.86
C ARG A 209 12.55 -3.07 5.36
N PHE A 210 12.04 -2.91 6.57
CA PHE A 210 10.98 -3.76 7.12
C PHE A 210 9.65 -3.02 7.01
N VAL A 211 8.69 -3.60 6.30
CA VAL A 211 7.39 -2.96 6.05
C VAL A 211 6.27 -3.88 6.53
N ILE A 212 5.40 -3.35 7.38
CA ILE A 212 4.18 -4.06 7.79
C ILE A 212 3.20 -4.05 6.63
N THR A 213 2.83 -5.23 6.14
CA THR A 213 1.99 -5.38 4.93
C THR A 213 0.64 -6.00 5.24
N SER A 214 0.63 -7.25 5.67
CA SER A 214 -0.58 -8.06 5.76
C SER A 214 -1.52 -7.61 6.87
N PRO A 215 -2.85 -7.55 6.64
CA PRO A 215 -3.83 -7.24 7.69
C PRO A 215 -3.85 -8.29 8.81
N LYS A 216 -3.39 -9.51 8.50
CA LYS A 216 -3.28 -10.64 9.45
C LYS A 216 -2.01 -10.59 10.31
N THR A 217 -1.08 -9.66 10.06
CA THR A 217 0.15 -9.58 10.85
C THR A 217 -0.16 -9.26 12.31
N THR A 218 0.57 -9.90 13.22
CA THR A 218 0.46 -9.76 14.68
C THR A 218 1.82 -9.44 15.28
N PHE A 219 1.85 -8.99 16.54
CA PHE A 219 3.10 -8.77 17.29
C PHE A 219 3.98 -10.03 17.33
N LYS A 220 3.38 -11.22 17.47
CA LYS A 220 4.10 -12.50 17.44
C LYS A 220 4.80 -12.75 16.10
N ASN A 221 4.19 -12.34 14.98
CA ASN A 221 4.85 -12.44 13.67
C ASN A 221 6.04 -11.49 13.60
N VAL A 222 5.87 -10.24 14.04
CA VAL A 222 6.96 -9.24 14.07
C VAL A 222 8.14 -9.73 14.93
N GLU A 223 7.87 -10.28 16.11
CA GLU A 223 8.90 -10.85 16.99
C GLU A 223 9.57 -12.10 16.39
N HIS A 224 8.81 -12.93 15.69
CA HIS A 224 9.35 -14.08 14.98
C HIS A 224 10.30 -13.64 13.86
N ASP A 225 9.87 -12.69 13.04
CA ASP A 225 10.67 -12.13 11.95
C ASP A 225 11.95 -11.46 12.49
N TRP A 226 11.84 -10.72 13.60
CA TRP A 226 12.99 -10.15 14.29
C TRP A 226 13.98 -11.19 14.79
N LYS A 227 13.51 -12.31 15.38
CA LYS A 227 14.38 -13.42 15.81
C LYS A 227 15.16 -14.03 14.63
N ILE A 228 14.54 -14.13 13.45
CA ILE A 228 15.22 -14.58 12.23
C ILE A 228 16.35 -13.60 11.87
N ILE A 229 16.06 -12.30 11.86
CA ILE A 229 17.06 -11.25 11.57
C ILE A 229 18.21 -11.30 12.57
N GLN A 230 17.92 -11.39 13.87
CA GLN A 230 18.93 -11.49 14.93
C GLN A 230 19.77 -12.76 14.81
N GLY A 231 19.16 -13.88 14.44
CA GLY A 231 19.82 -15.16 14.22
C GLY A 231 20.86 -15.08 13.11
N TRP A 232 20.46 -14.55 11.94
CA TRP A 232 21.39 -14.35 10.82
C TRP A 232 22.49 -13.34 11.15
N ALA A 233 22.15 -12.23 11.82
CA ALA A 233 23.14 -11.26 12.28
C ALA A 233 24.17 -11.90 13.23
N LYS A 234 23.74 -12.78 14.15
CA LYS A 234 24.64 -13.50 15.07
C LYS A 234 25.59 -14.41 14.30
N ILE A 235 25.09 -15.17 13.32
CA ILE A 235 25.90 -16.06 12.47
C ILE A 235 26.91 -15.25 11.64
N LEU A 236 26.48 -14.12 11.08
CA LEU A 236 27.35 -13.28 10.26
C LEU A 236 28.47 -12.65 11.09
N MET A 237 28.13 -12.12 12.27
CA MET A 237 29.11 -11.53 13.19
C MET A 237 30.11 -12.55 13.73
N SER A 238 29.68 -13.80 14.01
CA SER A 238 30.60 -14.86 14.44
C SER A 238 31.58 -15.25 13.34
N LYS A 239 31.13 -15.33 12.07
CA LYS A 239 31.99 -15.58 10.91
C LYS A 239 33.03 -14.47 10.73
N ILE A 240 32.61 -13.20 10.82
CA ILE A 240 33.52 -12.05 10.74
C ILE A 240 34.55 -12.11 11.87
N LYS A 241 34.12 -12.38 13.10
CA LYS A 241 35.02 -12.52 14.25
C LYS A 241 36.00 -13.67 14.10
N ALA A 242 35.63 -14.79 13.47
CA ALA A 242 36.52 -15.92 13.22
C ALA A 242 37.58 -15.64 12.13
N LEU A 243 37.28 -14.76 11.18
CA LEU A 243 38.23 -14.35 10.13
C LEU A 243 39.35 -13.44 10.66
N ILE A 244 39.09 -12.63 11.69
CA ILE A 244 40.02 -11.63 12.24
C ILE A 244 41.28 -12.23 12.92
N PRO A 245 41.21 -13.27 13.78
CA PRO A 245 42.37 -13.87 14.44
C PRO A 245 43.41 -14.44 13.47
N SER A 246 43.02 -14.74 12.23
CA SER A 246 43.89 -15.36 11.23
C SER A 246 44.77 -14.36 10.45
N GLN A 247 44.64 -13.04 10.67
CA GLN A 247 45.46 -12.01 9.99
C GLN A 247 45.80 -10.81 10.90
N PRO A 248 47.06 -10.68 11.37
CA PRO A 248 47.50 -9.59 12.27
C PRO A 248 47.34 -8.16 11.71
N SER A 249 47.23 -8.01 10.39
CA SER A 249 47.08 -6.71 9.70
C SER A 249 45.67 -6.10 9.77
N LEU A 250 44.68 -6.80 10.33
CA LEU A 250 43.28 -6.35 10.44
C LEU A 250 42.93 -5.69 11.78
N LYS A 251 43.82 -5.70 12.78
CA LYS A 251 43.55 -5.10 14.10
C LYS A 251 43.34 -3.58 14.05
N GLY A 252 44.04 -2.87 13.17
CA GLY A 252 43.98 -1.41 13.09
C GLY A 252 42.71 -0.85 12.43
N ALA A 253 41.99 -1.62 11.62
CA ALA A 253 40.77 -1.15 10.95
C ALA A 253 39.52 -1.21 11.85
N MET A 254 39.62 -1.87 13.02
CA MET A 254 38.52 -2.02 13.99
C MET A 254 38.77 -1.30 15.32
N SER A 255 39.98 -0.83 15.62
CA SER A 255 40.18 0.08 16.77
C SER A 255 39.36 1.36 16.60
N ASP A 256 39.19 1.83 15.36
CA ASP A 256 38.35 2.98 15.01
C ASP A 256 36.84 2.66 14.95
N ILE A 257 36.45 1.38 15.11
CA ILE A 257 35.04 0.92 15.17
C ILE A 257 34.55 0.88 16.63
N VAL A 258 35.45 0.96 17.61
CA VAL A 258 35.13 0.94 19.05
C VAL A 258 35.20 2.33 19.68
N GLU A 259 35.89 3.29 19.07
CA GLU A 259 35.89 4.68 19.55
C GLU A 259 34.90 5.54 18.75
N ASP A 260 33.85 5.99 19.44
CA ASP A 260 32.95 7.06 19.00
C ASP A 260 33.76 8.27 18.51
N ARG A 261 33.78 8.50 17.20
CA ARG A 261 34.15 9.80 16.62
C ARG A 261 33.12 10.19 15.58
N GLU A 262 32.38 11.24 15.88
CA GLU A 262 31.24 11.72 15.09
C GLU A 262 31.61 12.32 13.71
N ASP A 263 32.89 12.48 13.35
CA ASP A 263 33.28 13.27 12.17
C ASP A 263 34.34 12.61 11.26
N ALA A 264 34.16 11.36 10.84
CA ALA A 264 35.05 10.73 9.87
C ALA A 264 34.34 10.30 8.57
N PHE A 265 34.56 11.09 7.51
CA PHE A 265 34.31 10.73 6.12
C PHE A 265 35.17 9.51 5.76
N TYR A 266 34.57 8.33 5.57
CA TYR A 266 35.30 7.09 5.26
C TYR A 266 35.50 6.92 3.74
N PRO A 267 36.72 7.08 3.18
CA PRO A 267 37.01 6.58 1.84
C PRO A 267 37.17 5.06 1.89
N SER A 268 36.55 4.38 0.94
CA SER A 268 36.59 2.93 0.75
C SER A 268 38.03 2.40 0.63
N SER A 269 38.60 1.87 1.71
CA SER A 269 39.95 1.29 1.72
C SER A 269 39.98 -0.05 0.96
N PRO A 270 41.00 -0.32 0.10
CA PRO A 270 41.17 -1.57 -0.64
C PRO A 270 41.22 -2.84 0.24
N TYR A 271 41.53 -2.69 1.53
CA TYR A 271 41.61 -3.81 2.48
C TYR A 271 40.24 -4.41 2.83
N HIS A 272 39.19 -3.60 2.90
CA HIS A 272 37.83 -4.07 3.17
C HIS A 272 37.37 -5.07 2.10
N LYS A 273 37.70 -4.80 0.82
CA LYS A 273 37.36 -5.68 -0.30
C LYS A 273 37.94 -7.09 -0.18
N ARG A 274 39.12 -7.30 0.45
CA ARG A 274 39.77 -8.63 0.51
C ARG A 274 39.12 -9.60 1.50
N VAL A 275 38.71 -9.13 2.68
CA VAL A 275 37.97 -9.96 3.65
C VAL A 275 36.57 -10.26 3.11
N LEU A 276 35.96 -9.27 2.46
CA LEU A 276 34.66 -9.37 1.83
C LEU A 276 34.63 -10.30 0.61
N PHE A 277 35.69 -10.31 -0.21
CA PHE A 277 35.82 -11.23 -1.35
C PHE A 277 35.85 -12.71 -0.92
N LYS A 278 36.27 -13.02 0.32
CA LYS A 278 36.19 -14.38 0.88
C LYS A 278 34.77 -14.74 1.35
N LEU A 279 33.97 -13.77 1.77
CA LEU A 279 32.58 -13.97 2.17
C LEU A 279 31.65 -14.14 0.95
N THR A 280 31.91 -13.42 -0.16
CA THR A 280 31.12 -13.51 -1.40
C THR A 280 31.39 -14.77 -2.22
N ARG A 281 32.51 -15.49 -1.98
CA ARG A 281 32.81 -16.77 -2.68
C ARG A 281 31.86 -17.94 -2.34
N PHE A 282 30.96 -17.76 -1.38
CA PHE A 282 29.91 -18.74 -1.05
C PHE A 282 28.59 -18.48 -1.79
N GLN A 283 28.62 -17.72 -2.88
CA GLN A 283 27.46 -17.51 -3.76
C GLN A 283 27.15 -18.77 -4.57
N SER A 284 25.96 -19.35 -4.33
CA SER A 284 25.23 -20.12 -5.34
C SER A 284 24.80 -19.17 -6.47
N PRO A 285 24.86 -19.57 -7.76
CA PRO A 285 24.49 -18.72 -8.86
C PRO A 285 22.96 -18.61 -8.93
N PHE A 286 22.39 -17.56 -8.33
CA PHE A 286 21.06 -17.10 -8.70
C PHE A 286 21.21 -15.84 -9.54
N GLU A 287 21.07 -16.03 -10.85
CA GLU A 287 21.07 -14.98 -11.85
C GLU A 287 19.96 -13.97 -11.59
N LEU A 288 20.27 -12.72 -11.93
CA LEU A 288 19.43 -11.53 -11.92
C LEU A 288 18.16 -11.74 -12.78
N HIS A 289 17.14 -12.40 -12.23
CA HIS A 289 15.79 -12.33 -12.79
C HIS A 289 15.01 -11.24 -12.05
N SER A 290 14.84 -10.11 -12.73
CA SER A 290 13.81 -9.11 -12.48
C SER A 290 12.44 -9.79 -12.47
N LEU A 291 11.96 -10.22 -11.30
CA LEU A 291 10.65 -10.87 -11.14
C LEU A 291 9.50 -9.84 -11.19
N LEU A 292 9.10 -9.48 -12.40
CA LEU A 292 7.70 -9.30 -12.75
C LEU A 292 7.04 -10.68 -12.68
N MET A 293 6.51 -11.07 -11.52
CA MET A 293 5.68 -12.28 -11.40
C MET A 293 4.37 -11.94 -10.70
N SER A 294 3.41 -11.51 -11.51
CA SER A 294 2.00 -11.81 -11.28
C SER A 294 1.78 -13.33 -11.47
N ASN A 295 1.14 -13.98 -10.50
CA ASN A 295 0.67 -15.38 -10.52
C ASN A 295 1.64 -16.45 -10.00
N VAL A 296 1.95 -16.42 -8.70
CA VAL A 296 2.35 -17.63 -7.97
C VAL A 296 1.34 -17.87 -6.85
N THR A 297 0.45 -18.84 -7.05
CA THR A 297 -0.39 -19.43 -6.01
C THR A 297 0.48 -20.35 -5.15
N SER A 298 0.71 -20.03 -3.88
CA SER A 298 1.45 -20.90 -2.97
C SER A 298 0.63 -21.26 -1.73
N LYS A 299 0.54 -22.57 -1.47
CA LYS A 299 -0.17 -23.22 -0.35
C LYS A 299 0.16 -22.64 1.04
N GLU A 300 -0.82 -22.84 1.93
CA GLU A 300 -1.03 -22.54 3.37
C GLU A 300 0.13 -22.34 4.39
N SER A 301 1.39 -22.21 4.00
CA SER A 301 2.50 -21.94 4.94
C SER A 301 3.46 -20.82 4.51
N MET A 302 3.24 -20.20 3.35
CA MET A 302 4.11 -19.11 2.90
C MET A 302 3.68 -17.76 3.50
N SER A 303 4.59 -17.16 4.26
CA SER A 303 4.62 -15.74 4.60
C SER A 303 4.76 -14.91 3.32
N LYS A 304 3.60 -14.65 2.71
CA LYS A 304 3.24 -13.53 1.82
C LYS A 304 4.43 -12.81 1.17
N ILE A 305 4.67 -13.15 -0.08
CA ILE A 305 5.61 -12.48 -0.98
C ILE A 305 5.23 -10.99 -1.09
N VAL A 306 6.13 -10.10 -0.68
CA VAL A 306 6.01 -8.63 -0.80
C VAL A 306 7.04 -8.17 -1.83
N ASN A 307 6.62 -7.82 -3.06
CA ASN A 307 7.55 -7.18 -4.00
C ASN A 307 7.26 -5.67 -4.10
N GLY A 308 8.32 -4.87 -3.91
CA GLY A 308 8.73 -3.71 -4.71
C GLY A 308 7.84 -2.47 -4.81
N SER A 309 6.56 -2.54 -4.48
CA SER A 309 5.62 -1.42 -4.60
C SER A 309 4.43 -1.58 -3.65
N PHE A 310 4.67 -2.02 -2.42
CA PHE A 310 3.67 -2.12 -1.34
C PHE A 310 2.36 -2.83 -1.70
N SER A 311 2.30 -3.58 -2.80
CA SER A 311 1.11 -4.35 -3.11
C SER A 311 1.14 -5.57 -2.20
N ALA A 312 0.31 -5.56 -1.16
CA ALA A 312 -0.09 -6.80 -0.55
C ALA A 312 -0.76 -7.63 -1.66
N THR A 313 -0.16 -8.77 -2.03
CA THR A 313 -0.91 -9.80 -2.74
C THR A 313 -1.93 -10.31 -1.73
N ILE A 314 -3.11 -9.70 -1.75
CA ILE A 314 -4.23 -10.13 -0.93
C ILE A 314 -4.86 -11.29 -1.71
N ASP A 315 -4.76 -12.50 -1.16
CA ASP A 315 -5.72 -13.57 -1.45
C ASP A 315 -7.09 -13.09 -0.95
N ASN A 316 -7.73 -12.30 -1.79
CA ASN A 316 -9.07 -11.78 -1.55
C ASN A 316 -10.12 -12.78 -2.02
N GLU A 317 -9.73 -13.96 -2.52
CA GLU A 317 -10.63 -15.04 -2.91
C GLU A 317 -11.62 -15.33 -1.79
N HIS A 318 -11.18 -15.40 -0.53
CA HIS A 318 -12.07 -15.74 0.56
C HIS A 318 -13.09 -14.63 0.91
N ALA A 319 -12.72 -13.35 0.77
CA ALA A 319 -13.63 -12.22 1.00
C ALA A 319 -14.58 -12.02 -0.19
N ILE A 320 -14.06 -12.17 -1.41
CA ILE A 320 -14.84 -12.16 -2.64
C ILE A 320 -15.81 -13.34 -2.65
N ASP A 321 -15.40 -14.55 -2.26
CA ASP A 321 -16.26 -15.74 -2.22
C ASP A 321 -17.33 -15.63 -1.16
N LYS A 322 -16.99 -15.25 0.09
CA LYS A 322 -18.00 -15.01 1.13
C LYS A 322 -19.02 -13.98 0.68
N PHE A 323 -18.53 -12.91 0.04
CA PHE A 323 -19.39 -11.86 -0.44
C PHE A 323 -20.20 -12.27 -1.68
N VAL A 324 -19.65 -13.02 -2.63
CA VAL A 324 -20.35 -13.56 -3.81
C VAL A 324 -21.39 -14.58 -3.37
N VAL A 325 -21.09 -15.43 -2.39
CA VAL A 325 -22.07 -16.34 -1.78
C VAL A 325 -23.20 -15.56 -1.13
N GLN A 326 -22.88 -14.49 -0.40
CA GLN A 326 -23.87 -13.65 0.26
C GLN A 326 -24.72 -12.88 -0.77
N LEU A 327 -24.09 -12.28 -1.78
CA LEU A 327 -24.76 -11.58 -2.86
C LEU A 327 -25.58 -12.53 -3.73
N THR A 328 -25.13 -13.77 -3.98
CA THR A 328 -25.89 -14.79 -4.71
C THR A 328 -27.10 -15.27 -3.91
N ARG A 329 -26.99 -15.34 -2.57
CA ARG A 329 -28.13 -15.62 -1.68
C ARG A 329 -29.16 -14.49 -1.71
N THR A 330 -28.70 -13.23 -1.71
CA THR A 330 -29.57 -12.04 -1.73
C THR A 330 -30.14 -11.73 -3.12
N VAL A 331 -29.38 -12.01 -4.17
CA VAL A 331 -29.71 -11.77 -5.59
C VAL A 331 -30.25 -13.04 -6.25
N ASN A 332 -30.93 -13.91 -5.50
CA ASN A 332 -31.68 -15.04 -6.04
C ASN A 332 -32.93 -14.54 -6.79
N LEU A 333 -32.69 -13.80 -7.87
CA LEU A 333 -33.62 -13.12 -8.77
C LEU A 333 -34.44 -14.12 -9.60
N GLN A 334 -34.10 -15.40 -9.59
CA GLN A 334 -34.86 -16.44 -10.31
C GLN A 334 -36.26 -16.63 -9.72
N LYS A 335 -36.46 -16.46 -8.41
CA LYS A 335 -37.81 -16.53 -7.80
C LYS A 335 -38.66 -15.26 -8.03
N GLN A 336 -38.04 -14.09 -8.17
CA GLN A 336 -38.78 -12.84 -8.43
C GLN A 336 -39.16 -12.65 -9.91
N GLN A 337 -38.33 -13.10 -10.86
CA GLN A 337 -38.68 -13.01 -12.29
C GLN A 337 -39.89 -13.89 -12.66
N GLN A 338 -40.03 -15.07 -12.05
CA GLN A 338 -41.18 -15.96 -12.28
C GLN A 338 -42.50 -15.36 -11.73
N SER A 339 -42.43 -14.64 -10.60
CA SER A 339 -43.56 -13.91 -10.01
C SER A 339 -44.01 -12.72 -10.87
N ILE A 340 -43.07 -12.01 -11.48
CA ILE A 340 -43.35 -10.83 -12.32
C ILE A 340 -43.89 -11.26 -13.69
N SER A 341 -43.37 -12.34 -14.28
CA SER A 341 -43.90 -12.88 -15.55
C SER A 341 -45.35 -13.36 -15.43
N ASN A 342 -45.74 -13.90 -14.27
CA ASN A 342 -47.11 -14.31 -13.99
C ASN A 342 -48.07 -13.13 -13.76
N ARG A 343 -47.58 -11.97 -13.29
CA ARG A 343 -48.41 -10.75 -13.13
C ARG A 343 -48.61 -9.99 -14.44
N LEU A 344 -47.64 -10.04 -15.35
CA LEU A 344 -47.69 -9.33 -16.63
C LEU A 344 -48.67 -9.96 -17.64
N HIS A 345 -49.12 -11.20 -17.43
CA HIS A 345 -50.17 -11.82 -18.25
C HIS A 345 -51.60 -11.34 -17.95
N LEU A 346 -51.81 -10.49 -16.93
CA LEU A 346 -53.14 -10.08 -16.46
C LEU A 346 -53.56 -8.63 -16.79
N SER A 347 -52.75 -7.84 -17.50
CA SER A 347 -53.08 -6.44 -17.78
C SER A 347 -52.98 -6.08 -19.26
N ASN A 348 -53.95 -6.53 -20.06
CA ASN A 348 -54.21 -6.00 -21.40
C ASN A 348 -55.49 -5.14 -21.37
N THR A 349 -55.38 -3.87 -20.96
CA THR A 349 -56.37 -2.85 -21.33
C THR A 349 -55.73 -1.45 -21.44
N THR A 350 -56.28 -0.66 -22.34
CA THR A 350 -55.64 0.41 -23.13
C THR A 350 -55.54 1.78 -22.43
N LEU A 351 -55.28 1.83 -21.11
CA LEU A 351 -55.29 3.09 -20.33
C LEU A 351 -53.96 3.45 -19.62
N ASP A 352 -52.89 2.69 -19.81
CA ASP A 352 -51.64 2.85 -19.03
C ASP A 352 -50.49 3.65 -19.67
N LYS A 353 -50.68 4.22 -20.88
CA LYS A 353 -49.56 4.88 -21.58
C LYS A 353 -49.11 6.24 -20.99
N GLN A 354 -49.96 6.91 -20.20
CA GLN A 354 -49.59 8.18 -19.54
C GLN A 354 -49.06 8.01 -18.10
N ARG A 355 -49.47 6.96 -17.37
CA ARG A 355 -48.90 6.62 -16.05
C ARG A 355 -47.46 6.08 -16.15
N LEU A 356 -47.15 5.33 -17.20
CA LEU A 356 -45.82 4.74 -17.42
C LEU A 356 -44.66 5.75 -17.54
N LYS A 357 -44.91 7.01 -17.93
CA LYS A 357 -43.84 8.03 -18.00
C LYS A 357 -43.49 8.66 -16.64
N ALA A 358 -44.45 8.77 -15.71
CA ALA A 358 -44.18 9.25 -14.36
C ALA A 358 -43.59 8.13 -13.48
N ASP A 359 -44.05 6.89 -13.70
CA ASP A 359 -43.52 5.72 -12.99
C ASP A 359 -42.15 5.28 -13.50
N SER A 360 -41.74 5.58 -14.74
CA SER A 360 -40.38 5.27 -15.19
C SER A 360 -39.32 6.13 -14.50
N PHE A 361 -39.62 7.38 -14.17
CA PHE A 361 -38.72 8.24 -13.40
C PHE A 361 -38.64 7.86 -11.92
N ARG A 362 -39.77 7.40 -11.32
CA ARG A 362 -39.77 6.84 -9.96
C ARG A 362 -39.10 5.46 -9.91
N SER A 363 -39.33 4.59 -10.90
CA SER A 363 -38.75 3.26 -10.97
C SER A 363 -37.26 3.27 -11.34
N ALA A 364 -36.78 4.25 -12.10
CA ALA A 364 -35.35 4.45 -12.35
C ALA A 364 -34.59 4.83 -11.07
N ARG A 365 -35.24 5.58 -10.17
CA ARG A 365 -34.69 5.91 -8.83
C ARG A 365 -34.73 4.72 -7.88
N LEU A 366 -35.78 3.90 -7.95
CA LEU A 366 -35.96 2.66 -7.17
C LEU A 366 -35.18 1.44 -7.70
N ASN A 367 -34.75 1.45 -8.97
CA ASN A 367 -33.90 0.43 -9.58
C ASN A 367 -32.44 0.87 -9.74
N SER A 368 -32.06 2.03 -9.19
CA SER A 368 -30.66 2.42 -9.09
C SER A 368 -29.90 1.39 -8.25
N LEU A 369 -28.59 1.26 -8.49
CA LEU A 369 -27.76 0.39 -7.68
C LEU A 369 -27.88 0.80 -6.20
N ASP A 370 -27.88 2.11 -5.94
CA ASP A 370 -27.98 2.70 -4.60
C ASP A 370 -29.25 2.28 -3.85
N SER A 371 -30.43 2.32 -4.47
CA SER A 371 -31.69 1.92 -3.82
C SER A 371 -31.79 0.42 -3.54
N LYS A 372 -31.18 -0.40 -4.39
CA LYS A 372 -31.06 -1.85 -4.16
C LYS A 372 -30.06 -2.17 -3.06
N ILE A 373 -29.03 -1.35 -2.90
CA ILE A 373 -28.02 -1.48 -1.85
C ILE A 373 -28.57 -1.02 -0.50
N ASP A 374 -29.31 0.09 -0.43
CA ASP A 374 -29.96 0.56 0.81
C ASP A 374 -30.94 -0.49 1.36
N SER A 375 -31.61 -1.22 0.48
CA SER A 375 -32.51 -2.33 0.86
C SER A 375 -31.74 -3.53 1.42
N ILE A 376 -30.51 -3.78 0.94
CA ILE A 376 -29.61 -4.84 1.45
C ILE A 376 -29.02 -4.44 2.81
N ILE A 377 -28.71 -3.16 3.01
CA ILE A 377 -28.16 -2.64 4.27
C ILE A 377 -29.18 -2.75 5.39
N LYS A 378 -30.42 -2.30 5.14
CA LYS A 378 -31.50 -2.34 6.12
C LYS A 378 -31.79 -3.78 6.61
N PHE A 379 -31.72 -4.75 5.69
CA PHE A 379 -31.88 -6.16 6.01
C PHE A 379 -30.73 -6.72 6.86
N VAL A 380 -29.49 -6.24 6.65
CA VAL A 380 -28.33 -6.65 7.44
C VAL A 380 -28.34 -6.03 8.85
N GLU A 381 -28.87 -4.83 9.01
CA GLU A 381 -29.04 -4.16 10.31
C GLU A 381 -30.18 -4.79 11.15
N GLU A 382 -31.17 -5.41 10.52
CA GLU A 382 -32.31 -6.06 11.21
C GLU A 382 -32.04 -7.52 11.62
N GLU A 383 -31.05 -8.21 11.03
CA GLU A 383 -30.78 -9.65 11.25
C GLU A 383 -29.50 -9.96 12.06
N ILE A 384 -28.73 -8.94 12.48
CA ILE A 384 -27.56 -9.10 13.35
C ILE A 384 -27.90 -8.54 14.73
N PRO A 385 -28.11 -9.37 15.77
CA PRO A 385 -28.23 -8.86 17.13
C PRO A 385 -26.91 -8.24 17.57
N ASP A 386 -26.99 -7.15 18.32
CA ASP A 386 -25.87 -6.44 18.92
C ASP A 386 -25.16 -7.38 19.91
N ASP A 387 -24.01 -7.94 19.55
CA ASP A 387 -23.13 -8.72 20.46
C ASP A 387 -22.39 -7.75 21.41
N SER A 388 -23.15 -7.02 22.20
CA SER A 388 -22.68 -6.27 23.36
C SER A 388 -23.22 -6.90 24.63
N GLU A 389 -22.68 -8.06 25.03
CA GLU A 389 -22.61 -8.45 26.43
C GLU A 389 -21.13 -8.48 26.88
N PRO A 390 -20.82 -7.91 28.06
CA PRO A 390 -19.47 -7.95 28.61
C PRO A 390 -19.23 -9.30 29.31
N ASP A 391 -18.16 -10.00 28.93
CA ASP A 391 -17.70 -11.21 29.62
C ASP A 391 -17.39 -10.91 31.10
N ASN A 392 -18.05 -11.67 31.98
CA ASN A 392 -17.81 -11.80 33.43
C ASN A 392 -16.85 -12.96 33.68
#